data_AF-A0A7Y2XHY6-F1
#
_entry.id   AF-A0A7Y2XHY6-F1
#
_cell.length_a   1.000
_cell.length_b   1.000
_cell.length_c   1.000
_cell.angle_alpha   90.00
_cell.angle_beta   90.00
_cell.angle_gamma   90.00
#
_symmetry.space_group_name_H-M   'P 1'
#
loop_
_entity.id
_entity.type
_entity.pdbx_description
1 polymer ?
#
loop_
_entity_poly.entity_id
_entity_poly.type
_entity_poly.pdbx_seq_one_letter_code
_entity_poly.pdbx_strand_id
1 'polypeptide(L)' 'VGLINSSVSFLVQLVFPWELSRLGNSLTFLIYGLFAVVGLFIVMRLLPETKGRSLEELEAELVR' A
#
# COMPACT_ATOMS: atom_id res chain seq x y z
N VAL A 1 -4.05 -6.04 13.38
CA VAL A 1 -4.07 -5.03 12.30
C VAL A 1 -3.66 -3.63 12.77
N GLY A 2 -4.20 -3.14 13.90
CA GLY A 2 -3.94 -1.76 14.36
C GLY A 2 -2.47 -1.42 14.62
N LEU A 3 -1.71 -2.29 15.31
CA LEU A 3 -0.30 -2.02 15.63
C LEU A 3 0.54 -1.84 14.35
N ILE A 4 0.48 -2.78 13.41
CA ILE A 4 1.25 -2.72 12.16
C ILE A 4 0.90 -1.46 11.36
N ASN A 5 -0.40 -1.20 11.17
CA ASN A 5 -0.85 -0.03 10.43
C ASN A 5 -0.38 1.28 11.08
N SER A 6 -0.52 1.40 12.40
CA SER A 6 -0.11 2.58 13.14
C SER A 6 1.41 2.76 13.19
N SER A 7 2.18 1.67 13.31
CA SER A 7 3.65 1.71 13.26
C SER A 7 4.15 2.16 11.90
N VAL A 8 3.60 1.62 10.80
CA VAL A 8 3.97 2.05 9.44
C VAL A 8 3.60 3.51 9.22
N SER A 9 2.38 3.91 9.62
CA SER A 9 1.92 5.29 9.51
C SER A 9 2.83 6.25 10.28
N PHE A 10 3.24 5.88 11.49
CA PHE A 10 4.16 6.68 12.31
C PHE A 10 5.53 6.84 11.64
N LEU A 11 6.10 5.74 11.12
CA LEU A 11 7.41 5.77 10.45
C LEU A 11 7.38 6.65 9.20
N VAL A 12 6.33 6.53 8.37
CA VAL A 12 6.18 7.36 7.17
C VAL A 12 6.10 8.84 7.55
N GLN A 13 5.30 9.19 8.56
CA GLN A 13 5.17 10.58 9.04
C GLN A 13 6.48 11.12 9.62
N LEU A 14 7.28 10.27 10.28
CA LEU A 14 8.58 10.66 10.84
C LEU A 14 9.64 10.87 9.76
N VAL A 15 9.67 10.00 8.75
CA VAL A 15 10.70 10.00 7.69
C VAL A 15 10.42 11.06 6.62
N PHE A 16 9.15 11.34 6.32
CA PHE A 16 8.77 12.24 5.23
C PHE A 16 9.40 13.65 5.31
N PRO A 17 9.41 14.36 6.46
CA PRO A 17 10.08 15.67 6.55
C PRO A 17 11.59 15.59 6.30
N TRP A 18 12.23 14.51 6.75
CA TRP A 18 13.64 14.26 6.50
C TRP A 18 13.91 14.06 5.01
N GLU A 19 13.08 13.28 4.31
CA GLU A 19 13.16 13.09 2.86
C GLU A 19 13.00 14.41 2.10
N LEU A 20 11.99 15.21 2.46
CA LEU A 20 11.80 16.52 1.84
C LEU A 20 13.02 17.44 2.03
N SER A 21 13.64 17.41 3.22
CA SER A 21 14.81 18.26 3.52
C SER A 21 16.12 17.80 2.87
N ARG A 22 16.28 16.50 2.59
CA ARG A 22 17.54 15.90 2.10
C ARG A 22 17.48 15.51 0.63
N LEU A 23 16.37 14.95 0.18
CA LEU A 23 16.13 14.45 -1.17
C LEU A 23 15.36 15.47 -2.03
N GLY A 24 14.63 16.38 -1.38
CA GLY A 24 13.77 17.35 -2.05
C GLY A 24 12.46 16.75 -2.54
N ASN A 25 11.54 17.61 -2.96
CA ASN A 25 10.16 17.21 -3.30
C ASN A 25 10.10 16.18 -4.44
N SER A 26 10.87 16.39 -5.51
CA SER A 26 10.78 15.55 -6.73
C SER A 26 11.17 14.09 -6.45
N LEU A 27 12.34 13.85 -5.85
CA LEU A 27 12.78 12.50 -5.53
C LEU A 27 11.90 11.84 -4.47
N THR A 28 11.45 12.61 -3.47
CA THR A 28 10.54 12.09 -2.43
C THR A 28 9.26 11.56 -3.06
N PHE A 29 8.55 12.37 -3.86
CA PHE A 29 7.31 11.92 -4.49
C PHE A 29 7.52 10.81 -5.54
N LEU A 30 8.67 10.78 -6.22
CA LEU A 30 9.01 9.67 -7.11
C LEU A 30 9.11 8.33 -6.35
N ILE A 31 9.77 8.31 -5.18
CA ILE A 31 9.88 7.10 -4.34
C ILE A 31 8.49 6.60 -3.95
N TYR A 32 7.62 7.48 -3.47
CA TYR A 32 6.24 7.10 -3.11
C TYR A 32 5.44 6.61 -4.31
N GLY A 33 5.63 7.22 -5.48
CA GLY A 33 5.05 6.77 -6.74
C GLY A 33 5.49 5.34 -7.11
N LEU A 34 6.78 5.03 -6.96
CA LEU A 34 7.30 3.68 -7.20
C LEU A 34 6.69 2.66 -6.23
N PHE A 35 6.59 2.99 -4.94
CA PHE A 35 5.90 2.14 -3.96
C PHE A 35 4.43 1.91 -4.33
N ALA A 36 3.73 2.94 -4.82
CA ALA A 36 2.35 2.82 -5.28
C ALA A 36 2.23 1.88 -6.49
N VAL A 37 3.14 1.97 -7.46
CA VAL A 37 3.17 1.07 -8.64
C VAL A 37 3.43 -0.38 -8.21
N VAL A 38 4.39 -0.62 -7.31
CA VAL A 38 4.66 -1.95 -6.77
C VAL A 38 3.44 -2.47 -6.00
N GLY A 39 2.83 -1.64 -5.15
CA GLY A 39 1.61 -1.96 -4.42
C GLY A 39 0.45 -2.31 -5.34
N LEU A 40 0.28 -1.58 -6.44
CA LEU A 40 -0.72 -1.86 -7.45
C LEU A 40 -0.50 -3.24 -8.08
N PHE A 41 0.73 -3.58 -8.47
CA PHE A 41 1.03 -4.89 -9.06
C PHE A 41 0.77 -6.04 -8.07
N ILE A 42 1.11 -5.84 -6.79
CA ILE A 42 0.83 -6.81 -5.73
C ILE A 42 -0.68 -7.00 -5.57
N VAL A 43 -1.45 -5.90 -5.49
CA VAL A 43 -2.92 -5.94 -5.36
C VAL A 43 -3.54 -6.63 -6.56
N MET A 44 -3.14 -6.28 -7.79
CA MET A 44 -3.65 -6.90 -9.01
C MET A 44 -3.40 -8.42 -9.07
N ARG A 45 -2.33 -8.90 -8.42
CA ARG A 45 -2.00 -10.34 -8.43
C ARG A 45 -2.59 -11.11 -7.25
N LEU A 46 -2.66 -10.50 -6.07
CA LEU A 46 -3.05 -11.18 -4.83
C LEU A 46 -4.54 -11.01 -4.49
N LEU A 47 -5.15 -9.89 -4.85
CA LEU A 47 -6.55 -9.65 -4.59
C LEU A 47 -7.39 -9.98 -5.84
N PRO A 48 -8.36 -10.90 -5.75
CA PRO A 48 -9.28 -11.13 -6.84
C PRO A 48 -10.18 -9.91 -7.04
N GLU A 49 -10.72 -9.78 -8.25
CA GLU A 49 -11.69 -8.74 -8.56
C GLU A 49 -12.90 -8.86 -7.63
N THR A 50 -13.18 -7.80 -6.88
CA THR A 50 -14.28 -7.76 -5.91
C THR A 50 -15.56 -7.19 -6.52
N LYS A 51 -15.49 -6.58 -7.71
CA LYS A 51 -16.64 -5.97 -8.37
C LYS A 51 -17.67 -7.02 -8.80
N GLY A 52 -18.89 -6.86 -8.30
CA GLY A 52 -20.04 -7.67 -8.71
C GLY A 52 -20.05 -9.10 -8.16
N ARG A 53 -19.18 -9.41 -7.20
CA ARG A 53 -19.11 -10.71 -6.51
C ARG A 53 -19.59 -10.57 -5.07
N SER A 54 -20.25 -11.59 -4.56
CA SER A 54 -20.65 -11.61 -3.14
C SER A 54 -19.42 -11.91 -2.26
N LEU A 55 -19.48 -11.53 -0.98
CA LEU A 55 -18.40 -11.86 -0.02
C LEU A 55 -18.25 -13.38 0.13
N GLU A 56 -19.35 -14.13 0.07
CA GLU A 56 -19.37 -15.59 0.15
C GLU A 56 -18.67 -16.26 -1.05
N GLU A 57 -18.89 -15.72 -2.26
CA GLU A 57 -18.21 -16.17 -3.48
C GLU A 57 -16.70 -15.93 -3.40
N LEU A 58 -16.28 -14.80 -2.82
CA LEU A 58 -14.87 -14.46 -2.62
C LEU A 58 -14.22 -15.34 -1.54
N GLU A 59 -14.89 -15.62 -0.43
CA GLU A 59 -14.39 -16.54 0.61
C GLU A 59 -14.16 -17.95 0.06
N ALA A 60 -15.09 -18.46 -0.75
CA ALA A 60 -14.96 -19.79 -1.37
C ALA A 60 -13.76 -19.90 -2.34
N GLU A 61 -13.35 -18.79 -2.96
CA GLU A 61 -12.24 -18.73 -3.92
C GLU A 61 -10.88 -18.48 -3.23
N LEU A 62 -10.85 -17.70 -2.14
CA LEU A 62 -9.62 -17.33 -1.41
C LEU A 62 -9.24 -18.30 -0.27
N VAL A 63 -10.19 -19.02 0.34
CA VAL A 63 -9.98 -19.78 1.60
C VAL A 63 -9.87 -21.31 1.39
N ARG A 64 -9.59 -21.76 0.16
CA ARG A 64 -9.39 -23.19 -0.13
C ARG A 64 -7.98 -23.67 0.23
#